data_AF-A0A1P8WVI1-F1
#
_entry.id   AF-A0A1P8WVI1-F1
#
_cell.length_a   1.000
_cell.length_b   1.000
_cell.length_c   1.000
_cell.angle_alpha   90.00
_cell.angle_beta   90.00
_cell.angle_gamma   90.00
#
_symmetry.space_group_name_H-M   'P 1'
#
loop_
_entity.id
_entity.type
_entity.pdbx_description
1 polymer ?
#
loop_
_entity_poly.entity_id
_entity_poly.type
_entity_poly.pdbx_seq_one_letter_code
_entity_poly.pdbx_strand_id
1 'polypeptide(L)'
;MTLYVRMMGWLHAVPKPPEGSKRATATEQNRLSRYEQQKKDGLEPRMPPNPMPHFIAWLVEIGMVEGGGMGPAPLSWREIAEWQRSVNVRLSPWEARLMRHLSAAYVGEKAKAESENYPAPWRSEVTQRERDIEEARLRSVLG
;
A
#
# COMPACT_ATOMS: atom_id res chain seq x y z
N MET A 1 -2.12 -9.97 -9.67
CA MET A 1 -1.13 -9.97 -8.57
C MET A 1 -0.46 -8.62 -8.37
N THR A 2 0.25 -8.06 -9.37
CA THR A 2 0.89 -6.73 -9.25
C THR A 2 -0.08 -5.62 -8.84
N LEU A 3 -1.29 -5.64 -9.38
CA LEU A 3 -2.35 -4.70 -9.01
C LEU A 3 -2.72 -4.78 -7.52
N TYR A 4 -2.73 -5.99 -6.95
CA TYR A 4 -3.04 -6.23 -5.53
C TYR A 4 -1.97 -5.60 -4.63
N VAL A 5 -0.68 -5.84 -4.91
CA VAL A 5 0.42 -5.26 -4.11
C VAL A 5 0.54 -3.76 -4.29
N ARG A 6 0.20 -3.22 -5.47
CA ARG A 6 0.08 -1.77 -5.67
C ARG A 6 -1.05 -1.22 -4.81
N MET A 7 -2.22 -1.83 -4.82
CA MET A 7 -3.33 -1.41 -3.95
C MET A 7 -2.92 -1.42 -2.46
N MET A 8 -2.22 -2.46 -2.00
CA MET A 8 -1.65 -2.47 -0.64
C MET A 8 -0.67 -1.32 -0.41
N GLY A 9 0.23 -1.05 -1.36
CA GLY A 9 1.18 0.07 -1.27
C GLY A 9 0.48 1.42 -1.18
N TRP A 10 -0.59 1.61 -1.96
CA TRP A 10 -1.43 2.80 -1.92
C TRP A 10 -2.15 2.96 -0.57
N LEU A 11 -2.73 1.88 -0.05
CA LEU A 11 -3.41 1.88 1.25
C LEU A 11 -2.45 2.16 2.42
N HIS A 12 -1.23 1.64 2.37
CA HIS A 12 -0.21 1.82 3.41
C HIS A 12 0.57 3.14 3.30
N ALA A 13 0.34 3.93 2.24
CA ALA A 13 0.97 5.23 2.11
C ALA A 13 0.33 6.25 3.06
N VAL A 14 1.15 7.18 3.56
CA VAL A 14 0.72 8.32 4.37
C VAL A 14 0.71 9.55 3.46
N PRO A 15 -0.47 10.06 3.07
CA PRO A 15 -0.59 11.22 2.19
C PRO A 15 0.09 12.46 2.77
N LYS A 16 0.97 13.07 1.97
CA LYS A 16 1.61 14.34 2.21
C LYS A 16 0.83 15.43 1.46
N PRO A 17 0.39 16.49 2.16
CA PRO A 17 -0.30 17.60 1.51
C PRO A 17 0.62 18.30 0.50
N PRO A 18 0.06 18.98 -0.52
CA PRO A 18 0.85 19.65 -1.53
C PRO A 18 1.74 20.74 -0.93
N GLU A 19 2.95 20.87 -1.47
CA GLU A 19 3.92 21.89 -1.08
C GLU A 19 3.31 23.29 -1.20
N GLY A 20 3.56 24.15 -0.20
CA GLY A 20 3.01 25.51 -0.15
C GLY A 20 1.58 25.62 0.39
N SER A 21 0.88 24.51 0.69
CA SER A 21 -0.41 24.57 1.37
C SER A 21 -0.27 24.86 2.87
N LYS A 22 -1.27 25.53 3.47
CA LYS A 22 -1.33 25.72 4.94
C LYS A 22 -1.31 24.39 5.72
N ARG A 23 -1.71 23.29 5.06
CA ARG A 23 -1.68 21.92 5.60
C ARG A 23 -0.27 21.31 5.59
N ALA A 24 0.61 21.75 4.68
CA ALA A 24 2.00 21.32 4.64
C ALA A 24 2.84 21.89 5.79
N THR A 25 2.47 23.06 6.31
CA THR A 25 3.12 23.70 7.47
C THR A 25 2.59 23.20 8.81
N ALA A 26 1.49 22.42 8.81
CA ALA A 26 0.95 21.83 10.02
C ALA A 26 1.80 20.63 10.48
N THR A 27 1.98 20.51 11.80
CA THR A 27 2.85 19.51 12.42
C THR A 27 2.52 18.10 11.93
N GLU A 28 3.55 17.29 11.63
CA GLU A 28 3.39 15.91 11.12
C GLU A 28 2.73 14.94 12.11
N GLN A 29 2.49 15.40 13.34
CA GLN A 29 1.89 14.61 14.39
C GLN A 29 0.47 14.19 13.98
N ASN A 30 0.27 12.88 13.90
CA ASN A 30 -1.01 12.20 13.66
C ASN A 30 -1.47 12.07 12.19
N ARG A 31 -0.56 12.07 11.21
CA ARG A 31 -0.92 11.70 9.83
C ARG A 31 -1.22 10.19 9.73
N LEU A 32 -2.45 9.86 9.35
CA LEU A 32 -2.90 8.49 9.13
C LEU A 32 -2.57 8.01 7.72
N SER A 33 -2.28 6.73 7.58
CA SER A 33 -2.29 6.05 6.28
C SER A 33 -3.70 6.05 5.68
N ARG A 34 -3.79 5.84 4.37
CA ARG A 34 -5.10 5.74 3.70
C ARG A 34 -5.96 4.60 4.28
N TYR A 35 -5.33 3.49 4.64
CA TYR A 35 -5.98 2.37 5.32
C TYR A 35 -6.58 2.78 6.66
N GLU A 36 -5.80 3.43 7.52
CA GLU A 36 -6.26 3.88 8.85
C GLU A 36 -7.35 4.93 8.74
N GLN A 37 -7.27 5.83 7.77
CA GLN A 37 -8.31 6.81 7.50
C GLN A 37 -9.62 6.13 7.09
N GLN A 38 -9.58 5.18 6.16
CA GLN A 38 -10.78 4.42 5.76
C GLN A 38 -11.38 3.64 6.93
N LYS A 39 -10.54 2.99 7.74
CA LYS A 39 -10.98 2.28 8.95
C LYS A 39 -11.66 3.22 9.95
N LYS A 40 -11.10 4.43 10.15
CA LYS A 40 -11.71 5.47 10.99
C LYS A 40 -13.06 5.93 10.46
N ASP A 41 -13.22 5.99 9.14
CA ASP A 41 -14.47 6.32 8.46
C ASP A 41 -15.45 5.12 8.44
N GLY A 42 -15.07 3.97 9.02
CA GLY A 42 -15.88 2.75 9.07
C GLY A 42 -16.02 2.07 7.71
N LEU A 43 -15.05 2.29 6.81
CA LEU A 43 -14.95 1.67 5.50
C LEU A 43 -13.88 0.59 5.52
N GLU A 44 -14.25 -0.60 5.03
CA GLU A 44 -13.30 -1.68 4.77
C GLU A 44 -12.78 -1.57 3.33
N PRO A 45 -11.47 -1.37 3.12
CA PRO A 45 -10.90 -1.27 1.79
C PRO A 45 -11.16 -2.54 0.99
N ARG A 46 -11.75 -2.38 -0.19
CA ARG A 46 -11.88 -3.47 -1.15
C ARG A 46 -10.55 -3.70 -1.84
N MET A 47 -10.22 -4.97 -2.04
CA MET A 47 -8.99 -5.39 -2.70
C MET A 47 -9.27 -5.95 -4.09
N PRO A 48 -8.37 -5.75 -5.08
CA PRO A 48 -8.47 -6.41 -6.38
C PRO A 48 -8.49 -7.94 -6.23
N PRO A 49 -9.04 -8.69 -7.20
CA PRO A 49 -8.97 -10.15 -7.18
C PRO A 49 -7.52 -10.63 -7.21
N ASN A 50 -7.22 -11.63 -6.38
CA ASN A 50 -5.90 -12.23 -6.27
C ASN A 50 -5.91 -13.71 -6.67
N PRO A 51 -5.43 -14.08 -7.86
CA PRO A 51 -5.46 -15.46 -8.33
C PRO A 51 -4.49 -16.38 -7.60
N MET A 52 -3.48 -15.84 -6.88
CA MET A 52 -2.45 -16.65 -6.22
C MET A 52 -2.13 -16.10 -4.82
N PRO A 53 -3.01 -16.33 -3.83
CA PRO A 53 -2.89 -15.75 -2.49
C PRO A 53 -1.62 -16.16 -1.73
N HIS A 54 -1.07 -17.35 -2.00
CA HIS A 54 0.14 -17.84 -1.33
C HIS A 54 1.37 -16.95 -1.57
N PHE A 55 1.52 -16.35 -2.75
CA PHE A 55 2.62 -15.39 -3.00
C PHE A 55 2.50 -14.12 -2.15
N ILE A 56 1.28 -13.67 -1.88
CA ILE A 56 1.07 -12.52 -0.99
C ILE A 56 1.34 -12.93 0.46
N ALA A 57 0.91 -14.12 0.87
CA ALA A 57 1.20 -14.65 2.19
C ALA A 57 2.72 -14.74 2.43
N TRP A 58 3.47 -15.32 1.50
CA TRP A 58 4.93 -15.35 1.56
C TRP A 58 5.53 -13.95 1.57
N LEU A 59 4.98 -13.02 0.79
CA LEU A 59 5.51 -11.66 0.73
C LEU A 59 5.33 -10.96 2.08
N VAL A 60 4.17 -11.12 2.72
CA VAL A 60 3.88 -10.58 4.06
C VAL A 60 4.75 -11.27 5.11
N GLU A 61 4.92 -12.58 5.03
CA GLU A 61 5.73 -13.38 5.95
C GLU A 61 7.21 -12.96 5.92
N ILE A 62 7.76 -12.67 4.73
CA ILE A 62 9.12 -12.12 4.58
C ILE A 62 9.22 -10.68 5.12
N GLY A 63 8.12 -9.92 5.14
CA GLY A 63 8.08 -8.52 5.56
C GLY A 63 7.82 -7.51 4.43
N MET A 64 7.54 -7.98 3.21
CA MET A 64 7.24 -7.25 1.96
C MET A 64 8.36 -6.37 1.40
N VAL A 65 9.17 -5.78 2.26
CA VAL A 65 10.26 -4.85 1.97
C VAL A 65 11.40 -5.10 2.94
N GLU A 66 12.60 -4.66 2.59
CA GLU A 66 13.74 -4.63 3.51
C GLU A 66 14.09 -3.18 3.89
N GLY A 67 14.87 -3.00 4.95
CA GLY A 67 15.40 -1.69 5.34
C GLY A 67 16.53 -1.27 4.40
N GLY A 68 16.36 -0.14 3.70
CA GLY A 68 17.41 0.52 2.93
C GLY A 68 17.96 1.75 3.65
N GLY A 69 19.11 2.24 3.20
CA GLY A 69 19.78 3.39 3.83
C GLY A 69 18.97 4.70 3.85
N MET A 70 18.02 4.86 2.92
CA MET A 70 17.17 6.07 2.78
C MET A 70 15.67 5.76 2.92
N GLY A 71 15.31 4.61 3.48
CA GLY A 71 13.91 4.17 3.59
C GLY A 71 13.68 2.74 3.08
N PRO A 72 12.43 2.33 2.89
CA PRO A 72 12.09 0.96 2.48
C PRO A 72 12.65 0.64 1.10
N ALA A 73 13.29 -0.53 0.96
CA ALA A 73 13.83 -1.04 -0.29
C ALA A 73 13.14 -2.35 -0.69
N PRO A 74 13.08 -2.68 -2.00
CA PRO A 74 12.52 -3.95 -2.44
C PRO A 74 13.40 -5.13 -2.01
N LEU A 75 12.79 -6.23 -1.57
CA LEU A 75 13.46 -7.44 -1.08
C LEU A 75 14.64 -7.88 -1.96
N SER A 76 15.84 -7.93 -1.37
CA SER A 76 17.03 -8.42 -2.06
C SER A 76 16.97 -9.93 -2.32
N TRP A 77 17.82 -10.39 -3.23
CA TRP A 77 18.00 -11.82 -3.46
C TRP A 77 18.49 -12.56 -2.22
N ARG A 78 19.28 -11.88 -1.37
CA ARG A 78 19.76 -12.41 -0.10
C ARG A 78 18.57 -12.68 0.83
N GLU A 79 17.68 -11.71 0.99
CA GLU A 79 16.51 -11.85 1.86
C GLU A 79 15.59 -13.00 1.42
N ILE A 80 15.33 -13.09 0.11
CA ILE A 80 14.54 -14.19 -0.47
C ILE A 80 15.24 -15.54 -0.27
N ALA A 81 16.56 -15.61 -0.40
CA ALA A 81 17.32 -16.84 -0.19
C ALA A 81 17.35 -17.26 1.29
N GLU A 82 17.53 -16.32 2.21
CA GLU A 82 17.53 -16.61 3.65
C GLU A 82 16.15 -17.01 4.16
N TRP A 83 15.08 -16.39 3.66
CA TRP A 83 13.73 -16.84 3.95
C TRP A 83 13.50 -18.28 3.48
N GLN A 84 13.82 -18.61 2.22
CA GLN A 84 13.70 -19.98 1.70
C GLN A 84 14.43 -21.01 2.56
N ARG A 85 15.62 -20.67 3.06
CA ARG A 85 16.39 -21.52 3.99
C ARG A 85 15.73 -21.67 5.35
N SER A 86 15.19 -20.57 5.88
CA SER A 86 14.60 -20.50 7.22
C SER A 86 13.27 -21.25 7.33
N VAL A 87 12.43 -21.15 6.29
CA VAL A 87 11.09 -21.76 6.28
C VAL A 87 11.01 -23.04 5.44
N ASN A 88 12.14 -23.45 4.85
CA ASN A 88 12.27 -24.63 4.00
C ASN A 88 11.29 -24.64 2.80
N VAL A 89 10.98 -23.46 2.25
CA VAL A 89 10.22 -23.29 1.00
C VAL A 89 11.20 -23.21 -0.16
N ARG A 90 10.94 -23.94 -1.24
CA ARG A 90 11.75 -23.87 -2.48
C ARG A 90 10.96 -23.16 -3.57
N LEU A 91 11.38 -21.94 -3.88
CA LEU A 91 10.88 -21.18 -5.02
C LEU A 91 11.67 -21.59 -6.28
N SER A 92 10.95 -21.83 -7.35
CA SER A 92 11.55 -21.90 -8.68
C SER A 92 12.07 -20.52 -9.12
N PRO A 93 12.93 -20.46 -10.16
CA PRO A 93 13.53 -19.19 -10.57
C PRO A 93 12.53 -18.09 -10.97
N TRP A 94 11.37 -18.44 -11.53
CA TRP A 94 10.36 -17.44 -11.90
C TRP A 94 9.61 -16.94 -10.67
N GLU A 95 9.40 -17.77 -9.65
CA GLU A 95 8.72 -17.42 -8.40
C GLU A 95 9.58 -16.46 -7.59
N ALA A 96 10.88 -16.73 -7.46
CA ALA A 96 11.80 -15.81 -6.80
C ALA A 96 11.85 -14.43 -7.50
N ARG A 97 11.83 -14.41 -8.85
CA ARG A 97 11.70 -13.17 -9.63
C ARG A 97 10.38 -12.48 -9.39
N LEU A 98 9.27 -13.23 -9.33
CA LEU A 98 7.95 -12.68 -9.04
C LEU A 98 7.92 -12.04 -7.65
N MET A 99 8.45 -12.71 -6.62
CA MET A 99 8.53 -12.16 -5.26
C MET A 99 9.25 -10.81 -5.21
N ARG A 100 10.42 -10.74 -5.84
CA ARG A 100 11.17 -9.49 -5.95
C ARG A 100 10.42 -8.42 -6.74
N HIS A 101 9.77 -8.79 -7.84
CA HIS A 101 8.94 -7.88 -8.65
C HIS A 101 7.76 -7.31 -7.84
N LEU A 102 7.06 -8.15 -7.08
CA LEU A 102 5.93 -7.75 -6.25
C LEU A 102 6.37 -6.80 -5.14
N SER A 103 7.50 -7.08 -4.48
CA SER A 103 8.10 -6.17 -3.51
C SER A 103 8.44 -4.81 -4.13
N ALA A 104 9.08 -4.80 -5.31
CA ALA A 104 9.42 -3.56 -6.01
C ALA A 104 8.18 -2.75 -6.42
N ALA A 105 7.13 -3.44 -6.90
CA ALA A 105 5.86 -2.81 -7.24
C ALA A 105 5.19 -2.19 -6.00
N TYR A 106 5.23 -2.86 -4.85
CA TYR A 106 4.73 -2.32 -3.59
C TYR A 106 5.49 -1.06 -3.15
N VAL A 107 6.82 -1.10 -3.11
CA VAL A 107 7.65 0.05 -2.70
C VAL A 107 7.43 1.24 -3.63
N GLY A 108 7.46 1.01 -4.95
CA GLY A 108 7.27 2.06 -5.93
C GLY A 108 5.89 2.70 -5.87
N GLU A 109 4.84 1.90 -5.62
CA GLU A 109 3.49 2.44 -5.46
C GLU A 109 3.34 3.22 -4.15
N LYS A 110 3.84 2.67 -3.04
CA LYS A 110 3.79 3.32 -1.72
C LYS A 110 4.43 4.71 -1.78
N ALA A 111 5.60 4.83 -2.40
CA ALA A 111 6.30 6.10 -2.57
C ALA A 111 5.50 7.12 -3.40
N LYS A 112 4.89 6.69 -4.52
CA LYS A 112 4.04 7.57 -5.34
C LYS A 112 2.77 8.00 -4.61
N ALA A 113 2.19 7.07 -3.85
CA ALA A 113 0.95 7.27 -3.11
C ALA A 113 1.09 8.17 -1.87
N GLU A 114 2.33 8.54 -1.49
CA GLU A 114 2.58 9.63 -0.55
C GLU A 114 2.07 10.96 -1.09
N SER A 115 1.95 11.15 -2.40
CA SER A 115 1.25 12.34 -2.92
C SER A 115 -0.25 12.25 -2.60
N GLU A 116 -0.81 13.27 -1.94
CA GLU A 116 -2.23 13.31 -1.53
C GLU A 116 -3.18 13.02 -2.69
N ASN A 117 -2.89 13.60 -3.85
CA ASN A 117 -3.72 13.51 -5.06
C ASN A 117 -3.41 12.29 -5.94
N TYR A 118 -2.56 11.37 -5.49
CA TYR A 118 -2.24 10.18 -6.26
C TYR A 118 -3.44 9.21 -6.29
N PRO A 119 -4.00 8.90 -7.49
CA PRO A 119 -5.21 8.08 -7.59
C PRO A 119 -4.94 6.64 -7.18
N ALA A 120 -5.98 5.96 -6.68
CA ALA A 120 -5.89 4.54 -6.37
C ALA A 120 -5.62 3.72 -7.66
N PRO A 121 -4.72 2.73 -7.64
CA PRO A 121 -4.39 1.93 -8.81
C PRO A 121 -5.55 1.02 -9.26
N TRP A 122 -6.51 0.77 -8.38
CA TRP A 122 -7.72 0.00 -8.64
C TRP A 122 -8.89 0.58 -7.86
N ARG A 123 -10.08 0.47 -8.42
CA ARG A 123 -11.35 0.83 -7.77
C ARG A 123 -12.40 -0.23 -8.05
N SER A 124 -13.17 -0.57 -7.02
CA SER A 124 -14.43 -1.30 -7.18
C SER A 124 -15.59 -0.35 -7.49
N GLU A 125 -16.78 -0.91 -7.71
CA GLU A 125 -18.01 -0.12 -7.69
C GLU A 125 -18.18 0.64 -6.38
N VAL A 126 -18.59 1.90 -6.49
CA VAL A 126 -18.80 2.81 -5.35
C VAL A 126 -20.14 2.47 -4.68
N THR A 127 -20.06 2.08 -3.42
CA THR A 127 -21.22 1.77 -2.57
C THR A 127 -21.96 3.03 -2.14
N GLN A 128 -23.23 2.87 -1.73
CA GLN A 128 -23.98 4.03 -1.23
C GLN A 128 -23.34 4.65 0.01
N ARG A 129 -22.84 3.81 0.92
CA ARG A 129 -22.17 4.25 2.15
C ARG A 129 -20.94 5.13 1.87
N GLU A 130 -20.14 4.78 0.88
CA GLU A 130 -18.98 5.61 0.48
C GLU A 130 -19.42 6.98 -0.04
N ARG A 131 -20.53 7.05 -0.79
CA ARG A 131 -21.09 8.31 -1.27
C ARG A 131 -21.62 9.16 -0.12
N ASP A 132 -22.37 8.56 0.80
CA ASP A 132 -22.96 9.25 1.94
C ASP A 132 -21.87 9.88 2.84
N ILE A 133 -20.76 9.16 3.06
CA ILE A 133 -19.60 9.66 3.83
C ILE A 133 -18.94 10.83 3.11
N GLU A 134 -18.71 10.71 1.80
CA GLU A 134 -18.07 11.78 1.02
C GLU A 134 -18.98 13.01 0.91
N GLU A 135 -20.28 12.83 0.74
CA GLU A 135 -21.26 13.92 0.73
C GLU A 135 -21.31 14.64 2.08
N ALA A 136 -21.33 13.90 3.20
CA ALA A 136 -21.26 14.47 4.54
C ALA A 136 -19.96 15.27 4.76
N ARG A 137 -18.82 14.75 4.26
CA ARG A 137 -17.54 15.45 4.31
C ARG A 137 -17.56 16.73 3.46
N LEU A 138 -18.08 16.67 2.23
CA LEU A 138 -18.19 17.84 1.35
C LEU A 138 -19.07 18.93 1.96
N ARG A 139 -20.22 18.57 2.53
CA ARG A 139 -21.09 19.50 3.28
C ARG A 139 -20.34 20.14 4.45
N SER A 140 -19.56 19.36 5.20
CA SER A 140 -18.79 19.92 6.33
C SER A 140 -17.74 20.96 5.93
N VAL A 141 -17.24 20.90 4.68
CA VAL A 141 -16.20 21.80 4.18
C VAL A 141 -16.80 22.99 3.43
N LEU A 142 -17.92 22.80 2.73
CA LEU A 142 -18.51 23.79 1.83
C LEU A 142 -19.67 24.58 2.46
N GLY A 143 -20.22 24.14 3.59
CA GLY A 143 -21.42 24.74 4.21
C GLY A 143 -22.70 24.30 3.50
#